data_AF-A0A2P6TSW9-F1
#
_entry.id   AF-A0A2P6TSW9-F1
#
_cell.length_a   1.000
_cell.length_b   1.000
_cell.length_c   1.000
_cell.angle_alpha   90.00
_cell.angle_beta   90.00
_cell.angle_gamma   90.00
#
_symmetry.space_group_name_H-M   'P 1'
#
loop_
_entity.id
_entity.type
_entity.pdbx_description
1 polymer ?
#
loop_
_entity_poly.entity_id
_entity_poly.type
_entity_poly.pdbx_seq_one_letter_code
_entity_poly.pdbx_strand_id
1 'polypeptide(L)'
;MASYKTAQLLKGKGGEAIPAADLWKDGPCLVVALRRPGCLLCREESIKVWNARQQFEEAGVRLVCVLHEWIDREVDAFRPEYWGGELYYDQDKAFYAAVHGGKPARASLLQLLSPTVWRAGKRAKESGLVKESNYKGDGLTLGGLLIIKKGGDIAYSYAEKTFGDHAPMEEVLAAAKAAGGKA
;
A
#
# COMPACT_ATOMS: atom_id res chain seq x y z
N MET A 1 5.53 20.92 3.98
CA MET A 1 5.08 19.62 3.45
C MET A 1 6.29 18.69 3.44
N ALA A 2 6.12 17.42 3.82
CA ALA A 2 7.21 16.45 3.75
C ALA A 2 7.36 15.95 2.30
N SER A 3 8.60 15.87 1.82
CA SER A 3 8.94 15.35 0.49
C SER A 3 9.52 13.94 0.62
N TYR A 4 9.19 13.05 -0.31
CA TYR A 4 9.70 11.68 -0.31
C TYR A 4 11.19 11.62 -0.72
N LYS A 5 11.94 10.66 -0.17
CA LYS A 5 13.35 10.46 -0.52
C LYS A 5 13.49 9.79 -1.90
N THR A 6 13.85 10.57 -2.91
CA THR A 6 13.84 10.17 -4.34
C THR A 6 14.96 9.21 -4.77
N ALA A 7 16.06 9.09 -4.02
CA ALA A 7 17.24 8.32 -4.40
C ALA A 7 17.11 6.79 -4.25
N GLN A 8 15.96 6.30 -3.78
CA GLN A 8 15.72 4.88 -3.62
C GLN A 8 15.53 4.17 -4.97
N LEU A 9 16.01 2.92 -5.06
CA LEU A 9 15.69 2.00 -6.15
C LEU A 9 14.65 0.97 -5.71
N LEU A 10 13.74 0.65 -6.62
CA LEU A 10 12.68 -0.34 -6.47
C LEU A 10 12.84 -1.42 -7.52
N LYS A 11 12.67 -2.71 -7.16
CA LYS A 11 12.81 -3.81 -8.11
C LYS A 11 11.46 -4.36 -8.55
N GLY A 12 11.23 -4.48 -9.84
CA GLY A 12 10.06 -5.20 -10.38
C GLY A 12 10.26 -6.72 -10.32
N LYS A 13 9.24 -7.49 -10.71
CA LYS A 13 9.31 -8.98 -10.78
C LYS A 13 10.45 -9.49 -11.67
N GLY A 14 10.79 -8.76 -12.73
CA GLY A 14 11.91 -9.09 -13.63
C GLY A 14 13.29 -8.75 -13.09
N GLY A 15 13.40 -8.23 -11.86
CA GLY A 15 14.66 -7.79 -11.25
C GLY A 15 15.16 -6.42 -11.73
N GLU A 16 14.51 -5.83 -12.74
CA GLU A 16 14.79 -4.45 -13.17
C GLU A 16 14.57 -3.47 -12.01
N ALA A 17 15.57 -2.64 -11.78
CA ALA A 17 15.54 -1.60 -10.76
C ALA A 17 15.14 -0.26 -11.39
N ILE A 18 14.13 0.40 -10.82
CA ILE A 18 13.73 1.76 -11.20
C ILE A 18 13.95 2.73 -10.03
N PRO A 19 14.26 4.01 -10.28
CA PRO A 19 14.19 5.03 -9.24
C PRO A 19 12.77 5.15 -8.68
N ALA A 20 12.61 5.31 -7.36
CA ALA A 20 11.30 5.53 -6.76
C ALA A 20 10.61 6.78 -7.33
N ALA A 21 11.40 7.80 -7.69
CA ALA A 21 10.91 9.02 -8.34
C ALA A 21 10.16 8.77 -9.67
N ASP A 22 10.45 7.66 -10.37
CA ASP A 22 9.76 7.30 -11.61
C ASP A 22 8.29 6.95 -11.39
N LEU A 23 7.89 6.66 -10.15
CA LEU A 23 6.49 6.40 -9.84
C LEU A 23 5.62 7.65 -10.05
N TRP A 24 6.16 8.85 -9.78
CA TRP A 24 5.43 10.14 -9.86
C TRP A 24 6.07 11.15 -10.82
N LYS A 25 6.88 10.69 -11.79
CA LYS A 25 7.54 11.60 -12.75
C LYS A 25 6.55 12.32 -13.67
N ASP A 26 5.52 11.61 -14.14
CA ASP A 26 4.57 12.11 -15.13
C ASP A 26 3.31 12.72 -14.48
N GLY A 27 2.98 12.27 -13.27
CA GLY A 27 1.78 12.67 -12.52
C GLY A 27 1.80 12.17 -11.08
N PRO A 28 0.77 12.49 -10.28
CA PRO A 28 0.66 11.96 -8.93
C PRO A 28 0.56 10.43 -8.91
N CYS A 29 1.04 9.82 -7.83
CA CYS A 29 1.02 8.38 -7.63
C CYS A 29 0.52 8.01 -6.23
N LEU A 30 -0.46 7.12 -6.17
CA LEU A 30 -0.85 6.41 -4.97
C LEU A 30 0.04 5.18 -4.80
N VAL A 31 0.69 5.09 -3.64
CA VAL A 31 1.55 3.97 -3.26
C VAL A 31 0.94 3.25 -2.06
N VAL A 32 0.55 2.00 -2.24
CA VAL A 32 0.17 1.10 -1.14
C VAL A 32 1.43 0.40 -0.63
N ALA A 33 1.87 0.72 0.58
CA ALA A 33 2.94 0.00 1.28
C ALA A 33 2.35 -1.21 1.98
N LEU A 34 2.27 -2.35 1.28
CA LEU A 34 1.54 -3.52 1.75
C LEU A 34 2.30 -4.25 2.85
N ARG A 35 1.63 -4.64 3.94
CA ARG A 35 2.29 -5.42 4.99
C ARG A 35 2.80 -6.77 4.52
N ARG A 36 1.95 -7.55 3.84
CA ARG A 36 2.35 -8.80 3.16
C ARG A 36 1.27 -9.31 2.19
N PRO A 37 1.63 -10.02 1.11
CA PRO A 37 0.67 -10.42 0.08
C PRO A 37 -0.32 -11.53 0.49
N GLY A 38 0.09 -12.43 1.39
CA GLY A 38 -0.74 -13.57 1.83
C GLY A 38 -1.82 -13.22 2.88
N CYS A 39 -1.79 -12.03 3.47
CA CYS A 39 -2.63 -11.67 4.62
C CYS A 39 -4.09 -11.37 4.21
N LEU A 40 -5.06 -11.94 4.95
CA LEU A 40 -6.49 -11.66 4.78
C LEU A 40 -6.81 -10.15 4.77
N LEU A 41 -6.31 -9.42 5.76
CA LEU A 41 -6.60 -7.99 5.94
C LEU A 41 -5.97 -7.15 4.82
N CYS A 42 -4.74 -7.49 4.43
CA CYS A 42 -4.02 -6.75 3.38
C CYS A 42 -4.61 -7.02 1.99
N ARG A 43 -5.11 -8.24 1.74
CA ARG A 43 -5.87 -8.58 0.54
C ARG A 43 -7.20 -7.82 0.49
N GLU A 44 -7.92 -7.71 1.60
CA GLU A 44 -9.13 -6.90 1.72
C GLU A 44 -8.85 -5.42 1.37
N GLU A 45 -7.80 -4.83 1.92
CA GLU A 45 -7.39 -3.45 1.60
C GLU A 45 -7.07 -3.28 0.12
N SER A 46 -6.23 -4.17 -0.42
CA SER A 46 -5.76 -4.11 -1.81
C SER A 46 -6.93 -4.16 -2.79
N ILE A 47 -7.90 -5.05 -2.57
CA ILE A 47 -9.12 -5.12 -3.38
C ILE A 47 -9.93 -3.82 -3.27
N LYS A 48 -10.11 -3.26 -2.06
CA LYS A 48 -10.88 -2.01 -1.89
C LYS A 48 -10.26 -0.86 -2.67
N VAL A 49 -8.94 -0.69 -2.58
CA VAL A 49 -8.21 0.34 -3.34
C VAL A 49 -8.29 0.06 -4.84
N TRP A 50 -8.03 -1.17 -5.27
CA TRP A 50 -8.00 -1.56 -6.68
C TRP A 50 -9.36 -1.50 -7.37
N ASN A 51 -10.45 -1.80 -6.65
CA ASN A 51 -11.82 -1.64 -7.16
C ASN A 51 -12.17 -0.17 -7.42
N ALA A 52 -11.55 0.76 -6.69
CA ALA A 52 -11.71 2.19 -6.91
C ALA A 52 -10.74 2.78 -7.96
N ARG A 53 -9.89 1.95 -8.61
CA ARG A 53 -8.83 2.41 -9.55
C ARG A 53 -9.32 3.40 -10.60
N GLN A 54 -10.52 3.21 -11.16
CA GLN A 54 -11.05 4.09 -12.21
C GLN A 54 -11.15 5.54 -11.73
N GLN A 55 -11.56 5.76 -10.47
CA GLN A 55 -11.66 7.11 -9.90
C GLN A 55 -10.28 7.77 -9.73
N PHE A 56 -9.25 6.97 -9.41
CA PHE A 56 -7.87 7.45 -9.33
C PHE A 56 -7.30 7.75 -10.72
N GLU A 57 -7.52 6.86 -11.69
CA GLU A 57 -7.09 7.03 -13.08
C GLU A 57 -7.76 8.24 -13.74
N GLU A 58 -9.06 8.46 -13.50
CA GLU A 58 -9.79 9.65 -13.95
C GLU A 58 -9.21 10.94 -13.34
N ALA A 59 -8.79 10.88 -12.07
CA ALA A 59 -8.06 11.95 -11.40
C ALA A 59 -6.59 12.08 -11.87
N GLY A 60 -6.10 11.24 -12.79
CA GLY A 60 -4.72 11.26 -13.26
C GLY A 60 -3.71 10.72 -12.24
N VAL A 61 -4.16 9.92 -11.26
CA VAL A 61 -3.34 9.31 -10.22
C VAL A 61 -3.02 7.87 -10.61
N ARG A 62 -1.73 7.56 -10.79
CA ARG A 62 -1.24 6.19 -10.99
C ARG A 62 -1.30 5.41 -9.67
N LEU A 63 -1.70 4.13 -9.71
CA LEU A 63 -1.69 3.27 -8.52
C LEU A 63 -0.57 2.24 -8.61
N VAL A 64 0.22 2.14 -7.55
CA VAL A 64 1.24 1.09 -7.41
C VAL A 64 1.20 0.50 -6.00
N CYS A 65 1.64 -0.75 -5.88
CA CYS A 65 1.80 -1.41 -4.60
C CYS A 65 3.27 -1.78 -4.41
N VAL A 66 3.78 -1.60 -3.20
CA VAL A 66 5.16 -1.92 -2.84
C VAL A 66 5.19 -2.95 -1.71
N LEU A 67 6.19 -3.82 -1.77
CA LEU A 67 6.43 -4.89 -0.80
C LEU A 67 7.78 -4.69 -0.13
N HIS A 68 7.88 -4.86 1.18
CA HIS A 68 9.16 -4.91 1.91
C HIS A 68 9.78 -6.31 1.95
N GLU A 69 9.06 -7.32 1.50
CA GLU A 69 9.50 -8.71 1.39
C GLU A 69 8.94 -9.31 0.11
N TRP A 70 9.80 -9.94 -0.69
CA TRP A 70 9.44 -10.53 -1.97
C TRP A 70 9.54 -12.05 -1.90
N ILE A 71 8.38 -12.73 -1.90
CA ILE A 71 8.28 -14.20 -1.95
C ILE A 71 7.48 -14.54 -3.21
N ASP A 72 8.13 -15.12 -4.22
CA ASP A 72 7.52 -15.30 -5.56
C ASP A 72 6.16 -15.98 -5.52
N ARG A 73 6.03 -17.06 -4.73
CA ARG A 73 4.74 -17.75 -4.55
C ARG A 73 3.64 -16.85 -4.01
N GLU A 74 3.95 -15.99 -3.04
CA GLU A 74 2.97 -15.09 -2.44
C GLU A 74 2.62 -13.93 -3.36
N VAL A 75 3.60 -13.44 -4.13
CA VAL A 75 3.40 -12.42 -5.18
C VAL A 75 2.51 -12.97 -6.29
N ASP A 76 2.75 -14.20 -6.74
CA ASP A 76 1.98 -14.86 -7.78
C ASP A 76 0.57 -15.23 -7.34
N ALA A 77 0.36 -15.56 -6.06
CA ALA A 77 -0.98 -15.76 -5.51
C ALA A 77 -1.71 -14.43 -5.23
N PHE A 78 -0.98 -13.32 -5.14
CA PHE A 78 -1.55 -11.99 -4.91
C PHE A 78 -2.02 -11.32 -6.20
N ARG A 79 -1.29 -11.52 -7.31
CA ARG A 79 -1.62 -10.96 -8.63
C ARG A 79 -2.25 -12.02 -9.54
N PRO A 80 -3.21 -11.65 -10.41
CA PRO A 80 -3.86 -10.35 -10.53
C PRO A 80 -5.07 -10.19 -9.58
N GLU A 81 -5.46 -11.25 -8.86
CA GLU A 81 -6.73 -11.33 -8.12
C GLU A 81 -6.93 -10.20 -7.11
N TYR A 82 -5.90 -9.86 -6.33
CA TYR A 82 -5.99 -8.88 -5.25
C TYR A 82 -5.38 -7.53 -5.62
N TRP A 83 -4.52 -7.50 -6.65
CA TRP A 83 -3.92 -6.30 -7.21
C TRP A 83 -3.55 -6.52 -8.68
N GLY A 84 -4.24 -5.81 -9.58
CA GLY A 84 -3.97 -5.89 -11.02
C GLY A 84 -2.85 -4.96 -11.50
N GLY A 85 -2.42 -4.02 -10.66
CA GLY A 85 -1.46 -2.99 -11.02
C GLY A 85 0.00 -3.43 -10.92
N GLU A 86 0.88 -2.43 -10.99
CA GLU A 86 2.31 -2.63 -10.83
C GLU A 86 2.66 -2.94 -9.38
N LEU A 87 3.67 -3.80 -9.21
CA LEU A 87 4.15 -4.26 -7.92
C LEU A 87 5.67 -4.17 -7.88
N TYR A 88 6.18 -3.54 -6.83
CA TYR A 88 7.62 -3.30 -6.67
C TYR A 88 8.14 -3.78 -5.32
N TYR A 89 9.39 -4.24 -5.30
CA TYR A 89 10.12 -4.58 -4.10
C TYR A 89 10.85 -3.35 -3.56
N ASP A 90 10.41 -2.88 -2.40
CA ASP A 90 11.04 -1.86 -1.56
C ASP A 90 11.95 -2.53 -0.52
N GLN A 91 13.15 -2.90 -0.95
CA GLN A 91 14.12 -3.63 -0.12
C GLN A 91 14.55 -2.83 1.13
N ASP A 92 14.68 -1.51 1.01
CA ASP A 92 15.13 -0.62 2.09
C ASP A 92 13.99 -0.19 3.03
N LYS A 93 12.75 -0.61 2.72
CA LYS A 93 11.52 -0.23 3.42
C LYS A 93 11.32 1.28 3.50
N ALA A 94 11.76 2.04 2.49
CA ALA A 94 11.72 3.50 2.57
C ALA A 94 10.30 4.06 2.45
N PHE A 95 9.37 3.40 1.75
CA PHE A 95 7.95 3.80 1.77
C PHE A 95 7.32 3.52 3.14
N TYR A 96 7.68 2.40 3.75
CA TYR A 96 7.27 2.06 5.10
C TYR A 96 7.85 3.05 6.12
N ALA A 97 9.08 3.50 5.94
CA ALA A 97 9.67 4.56 6.76
C ALA A 97 8.94 5.88 6.54
N ALA A 98 8.70 6.29 5.29
CA ALA A 98 8.10 7.57 4.95
C ALA A 98 6.67 7.70 5.51
N VAL A 99 5.85 6.65 5.39
CA VAL A 99 4.48 6.67 5.91
C VAL A 99 4.45 6.73 7.44
N HIS A 100 5.48 6.21 8.11
CA HIS A 100 5.63 6.19 9.58
C HIS A 100 6.57 7.29 10.13
N GLY A 101 6.81 8.37 9.39
CA GLY A 101 7.56 9.53 9.89
C GLY A 101 9.08 9.34 9.98
N GLY A 102 9.65 8.45 9.17
CA GLY A 102 11.09 8.28 8.97
C GLY A 102 11.66 6.93 9.40
N LYS A 103 10.88 6.04 10.02
CA LYS A 103 11.30 4.68 10.39
C LYS A 103 10.15 3.69 10.23
N PRO A 104 10.37 2.48 9.68
CA PRO A 104 9.31 1.49 9.57
C PRO A 104 8.76 1.11 10.94
N ALA A 105 7.44 1.15 11.10
CA ALA A 105 6.79 0.72 12.33
C ALA A 105 6.56 -0.80 12.34
N ARG A 106 6.54 -1.38 13.54
CA ARG A 106 6.17 -2.78 13.76
C ARG A 106 5.04 -2.86 14.77
N ALA A 107 4.07 -3.69 14.48
CA ALA A 107 3.02 -4.05 15.43
C ALA A 107 3.55 -5.03 16.48
N SER A 108 2.93 -4.98 17.66
CA SER A 108 3.14 -5.99 18.70
C SER A 108 2.22 -7.18 18.47
N LEU A 109 2.71 -8.41 18.71
CA LEU A 109 1.87 -9.61 18.71
C LEU A 109 0.71 -9.52 19.70
N LEU A 110 0.84 -8.74 20.78
CA LEU A 110 -0.24 -8.49 21.74
C LEU A 110 -1.44 -7.78 21.10
N GLN A 111 -1.24 -7.02 20.02
CA GLN A 111 -2.33 -6.38 19.30
C GLN A 111 -3.29 -7.39 18.64
N LEU A 112 -2.89 -8.65 18.42
CA LEU A 112 -3.79 -9.70 17.94
C LEU A 112 -4.93 -10.00 18.94
N LEU A 113 -4.75 -9.65 20.21
CA LEU A 113 -5.78 -9.76 21.25
C LEU A 113 -6.71 -8.53 21.28
N SER A 114 -6.42 -7.49 20.49
CA SER A 114 -7.21 -6.27 20.46
C SER A 114 -8.57 -6.49 19.82
N PRO A 115 -9.67 -5.95 20.41
CA PRO A 115 -10.99 -5.93 19.78
C PRO A 115 -10.98 -5.29 18.38
N THR A 116 -10.06 -4.35 18.12
CA THR A 116 -9.93 -3.69 16.82
C THR A 116 -9.49 -4.68 15.73
N VAL A 117 -8.49 -5.51 16.02
CA VAL A 117 -7.98 -6.51 15.05
C VAL A 117 -9.01 -7.61 14.83
N TRP A 118 -9.74 -8.01 15.88
CA TRP A 118 -10.84 -8.96 15.77
C TRP A 118 -11.97 -8.44 14.88
N ARG A 119 -12.37 -7.17 15.07
CA ARG A 119 -13.37 -6.52 14.21
C ARG A 119 -12.89 -6.41 12.76
N ALA A 120 -11.62 -6.06 12.54
CA ALA A 120 -11.04 -6.04 11.21
C ALA A 120 -11.07 -7.43 10.54
N GLY A 121 -10.72 -8.48 11.29
CA GLY A 121 -10.81 -9.87 10.83
C GLY A 121 -12.25 -10.30 10.50
N LYS A 122 -13.22 -9.93 11.34
CA LYS A 122 -14.64 -10.18 11.08
C LYS A 122 -15.12 -9.47 9.81
N ARG A 123 -14.84 -8.16 9.71
CA ARG A 123 -15.15 -7.34 8.53
C ARG A 123 -14.57 -7.93 7.24
N ALA A 124 -13.30 -8.33 7.27
CA ALA A 124 -12.63 -8.92 6.11
C ALA A 124 -13.29 -10.23 5.68
N LYS A 125 -13.67 -11.10 6.62
CA LYS A 125 -14.38 -12.35 6.33
C LYS A 125 -15.79 -12.10 5.78
N GLU A 126 -16.54 -11.21 6.42
CA GLU A 126 -17.92 -10.88 6.03
C GLU A 126 -18.00 -10.18 4.66
N SER A 127 -16.93 -9.50 4.23
CA SER A 127 -16.86 -8.91 2.90
C SER A 127 -16.94 -9.93 1.76
N GLY A 128 -16.55 -11.20 2.02
CA GLY A 128 -16.49 -12.25 1.01
C GLY A 128 -15.46 -12.02 -0.10
N LEU A 129 -14.63 -10.97 0.00
CA LEU A 129 -13.71 -10.56 -1.07
C LEU A 129 -12.47 -11.45 -1.16
N VAL A 130 -12.08 -12.11 -0.07
CA VAL A 130 -10.83 -12.88 0.03
C VAL A 130 -11.12 -14.37 0.09
N LYS A 131 -10.74 -15.10 -0.97
CA LYS A 131 -10.98 -16.54 -1.11
C LYS A 131 -10.05 -17.39 -0.26
N GLU A 132 -8.79 -16.99 -0.17
CA GLU A 132 -7.76 -17.70 0.60
C GLU A 132 -6.79 -16.69 1.24
N SER A 133 -6.13 -17.11 2.32
CA SER A 133 -5.09 -16.31 2.99
C SER A 133 -4.16 -17.21 3.80
N ASN A 134 -2.99 -16.69 4.13
CA ASN A 134 -1.99 -17.37 4.95
C ASN A 134 -1.20 -16.38 5.82
N TYR A 135 -0.19 -16.88 6.53
CA TYR A 135 0.67 -16.10 7.41
C TYR A 135 2.14 -16.08 6.99
N LYS A 136 2.47 -16.40 5.72
CA LYS A 136 3.84 -16.43 5.21
C LYS A 136 4.44 -15.02 5.11
N GLY A 137 5.74 -14.92 5.37
CA GLY A 137 6.48 -13.66 5.42
C GLY A 137 6.38 -12.91 6.76
N ASP A 138 7.06 -11.76 6.84
CA ASP A 138 7.08 -10.88 8.00
C ASP A 138 5.71 -10.22 8.23
N GLY A 139 5.01 -10.72 9.25
CA GLY A 139 3.69 -10.25 9.64
C GLY A 139 3.67 -9.06 10.60
N LEU A 140 4.81 -8.53 11.04
CA LEU A 140 4.82 -7.48 12.08
C LEU A 140 5.07 -6.09 11.53
N THR A 141 5.78 -5.95 10.40
CA THR A 141 5.93 -4.66 9.72
C THR A 141 4.54 -4.10 9.42
N LEU A 142 4.32 -2.84 9.83
CA LEU A 142 3.12 -2.07 9.52
C LEU A 142 3.34 -1.34 8.20
N GLY A 143 2.30 -1.30 7.40
CA GLY A 143 2.25 -0.69 6.10
C GLY A 143 1.63 0.70 6.16
N GLY A 144 1.01 1.09 5.06
CA GLY A 144 0.26 2.33 4.96
C GLY A 144 0.01 2.71 3.51
N LEU A 145 -0.49 3.93 3.33
CA LEU A 145 -0.84 4.47 2.03
C LEU A 145 -0.29 5.88 1.89
N LEU A 146 0.30 6.16 0.73
CA LEU A 146 0.81 7.48 0.37
C LEU A 146 0.18 7.94 -0.94
N ILE A 147 -0.10 9.23 -1.05
CA ILE A 147 -0.30 9.89 -2.35
C ILE A 147 0.82 10.90 -2.51
N ILE A 148 1.63 10.73 -3.53
CA ILE A 148 2.80 11.56 -3.83
C ILE A 148 2.48 12.36 -5.08
N LYS A 149 2.60 13.68 -5.02
CA LYS A 149 2.38 14.58 -6.16
C LYS A 149 3.51 14.44 -7.15
N LYS A 150 3.25 14.89 -8.38
CA LYS A 150 4.33 15.23 -9.32
C LYS A 150 5.30 16.19 -8.61
N GLY A 151 6.59 15.86 -8.62
CA GLY A 151 7.63 16.59 -7.89
C GLY A 151 8.01 16.00 -6.52
N GLY A 152 7.28 15.02 -6.00
CA GLY A 152 7.67 14.23 -4.82
C GLY A 152 7.10 14.69 -3.47
N ASP A 153 6.28 15.75 -3.44
CA ASP A 153 5.59 16.16 -2.23
C ASP A 153 4.48 15.19 -1.85
N ILE A 154 4.39 14.84 -0.57
CA ILE A 154 3.35 13.94 -0.05
C ILE A 154 2.05 14.75 0.10
N ALA A 155 1.03 14.43 -0.70
CA ALA A 155 -0.32 14.99 -0.62
C ALA A 155 -1.15 14.35 0.50
N TYR A 156 -0.96 13.05 0.73
CA TYR A 156 -1.67 12.28 1.74
C TYR A 156 -0.78 11.17 2.26
N SER A 157 -0.88 10.90 3.56
CA SER A 157 -0.16 9.82 4.23
C SER A 157 -1.05 9.21 5.29
N TYR A 158 -1.22 7.90 5.22
CA TYR A 158 -1.94 7.14 6.23
C TYR A 158 -1.06 6.01 6.74
N ALA A 159 -0.61 6.15 7.99
CA ALA A 159 0.16 5.14 8.70
C ALA A 159 -0.79 4.15 9.38
N GLU A 160 -0.72 2.87 9.04
CA GLU A 160 -1.51 1.86 9.75
C GLU A 160 -1.10 1.81 11.22
N LYS A 161 -2.05 1.89 12.16
CA LYS A 161 -1.74 1.85 13.60
C LYS A 161 -1.72 0.44 14.17
N THR A 162 -2.40 -0.49 13.51
CA THR A 162 -2.54 -1.89 13.91
C THR A 162 -2.92 -2.76 12.71
N PHE A 163 -3.06 -4.06 12.93
CA PHE A 163 -3.46 -5.00 11.88
C PHE A 163 -4.88 -4.73 11.35
N GLY A 164 -4.98 -4.46 10.04
CA GLY A 164 -6.26 -4.24 9.35
C GLY A 164 -6.87 -2.84 9.53
N ASP A 165 -6.03 -1.90 9.95
CA ASP A 165 -6.32 -0.47 10.00
C ASP A 165 -6.08 0.14 8.61
N HIS A 166 -7.13 0.24 7.80
CA HIS A 166 -7.02 0.69 6.41
C HIS A 166 -7.31 2.20 6.32
N ALA A 167 -6.66 2.87 5.36
CA ALA A 167 -6.96 4.26 5.07
C ALA A 167 -8.44 4.47 4.68
N PRO A 168 -9.14 5.51 5.21
CA PRO A 168 -10.50 5.83 4.80
C PRO A 168 -10.58 6.20 3.31
N MET A 169 -11.29 5.40 2.52
CA MET A 169 -11.34 5.59 1.06
C MET A 169 -11.84 6.97 0.62
N GLU A 170 -12.75 7.58 1.38
CA GLU A 170 -13.25 8.93 1.10
C GLU A 170 -12.13 9.98 1.16
N GLU A 171 -11.27 9.92 2.19
CA GLU A 171 -10.11 10.81 2.31
C GLU A 171 -9.08 10.56 1.20
N VAL A 172 -8.81 9.28 0.93
CA VAL A 172 -7.84 8.87 -0.11
C VAL A 172 -8.28 9.39 -1.48
N LEU A 173 -9.56 9.24 -1.83
CA LEU A 173 -10.12 9.73 -3.10
C LEU A 173 -10.16 11.26 -3.18
N ALA A 174 -10.49 11.94 -2.08
CA ALA A 174 -10.46 13.40 -2.03
C ALA A 174 -9.04 13.94 -2.24
N ALA A 175 -8.05 13.35 -1.58
CA ALA A 175 -6.65 13.72 -1.74
C ALA A 175 -6.12 13.39 -3.15
N ALA A 176 -6.55 12.28 -3.74
CA ALA A 176 -6.22 11.93 -5.13
C ALA A 176 -6.71 12.99 -6.12
N LYS A 177 -7.98 13.41 -6.02
CA LYS A 177 -8.56 14.47 -6.86
C LYS A 177 -7.80 15.79 -6.70
N ALA A 178 -7.48 16.18 -5.46
CA ALA A 178 -6.71 17.38 -5.17
C ALA A 178 -5.27 17.31 -5.71
N ALA A 179 -4.62 16.14 -5.70
CA ALA A 179 -3.29 15.94 -6.25
C ALA A 179 -3.27 15.89 -7.80
N GLY A 180 -4.34 15.40 -8.40
CA GLY A 180 -4.55 15.26 -9.84
C GLY A 180 -4.70 16.57 -10.61
N GLY A 181 -5.03 17.67 -9.93
CA GLY A 181 -5.22 18.98 -10.54
C GLY A 181 -6.44 19.08 -11.47
N LYS A 182 -7.30 18.05 -11.53
CA LYS A 182 -8.61 18.09 -12.19
C LYS A 182 -9.65 18.51 -11.15
N ALA A 183 -9.85 19.81 -11.03
CA ALA A 183 -11.08 20.39 -10.50
C ALA A 183 -12.13 20.45 -11.62
#